data_AF-A0AAU4VDH6-F1
#
_entry.id   AF-A0AAU4VDH6-F1
#
_cell.length_a   1.000
_cell.length_b   1.000
_cell.length_c   1.000
_cell.angle_alpha   90.00
_cell.angle_beta   90.00
_cell.angle_gamma   90.00
#
_symmetry.space_group_name_H-M   'P 1'
#
loop_
_entity.id
_entity.type
_entity.pdbx_description
1 polymer ?
#
loop_
_entity_poly.entity_id
_entity_poly.type
_entity_poly.pdbx_seq_one_letter_code
_entity_poly.pdbx_strand_id
1 'polypeptide(L)'
;MASTTWTTPGVFTGSGGVLTAEAGSLTGELTVRTTWDAGQAHVAVQYAGASKWCTLVGSPVPCPSSEEAHSVQQCAVEAVRTRGPVPFAPWPLTPAVHRGKDEVPAHAAG
;
A
#
# COMPACT_ATOMS: atom_id res chain seq x y z
N MET A 1 0.39 7.33 -18.27
CA MET A 1 -0.18 8.20 -17.22
C MET A 1 0.86 8.38 -16.12
N ALA A 2 0.86 9.49 -15.40
CA ALA A 2 1.86 9.73 -14.36
C ALA A 2 1.45 9.01 -13.07
N SER A 3 2.23 8.03 -12.64
CA SER A 3 2.06 7.38 -11.34
C SER A 3 2.92 8.08 -10.29
N THR A 4 2.40 8.28 -9.09
CA THR A 4 3.18 8.80 -7.96
C THR A 4 3.53 7.64 -7.02
N THR A 5 4.78 7.56 -6.56
CA THR A 5 5.20 6.54 -5.61
C THR A 5 5.88 7.18 -4.41
N TRP A 6 5.50 6.73 -3.22
CA TRP A 6 6.14 7.07 -1.96
C TRP A 6 6.68 5.81 -1.30
N THR A 7 7.84 5.93 -0.67
CA THR A 7 8.50 4.84 0.03
C THR A 7 8.99 5.33 1.38
N THR A 8 8.67 4.58 2.43
CA THR A 8 9.11 4.83 3.80
C THR A 8 9.86 3.59 4.29
N PRO A 9 11.20 3.62 4.32
CA PRO A 9 12.01 2.54 4.89
C PRO A 9 12.03 2.60 6.42
N GLY A 10 12.52 1.53 7.06
CA GLY A 10 12.79 1.51 8.50
C GLY A 10 11.55 1.49 9.39
N VAL A 11 10.45 0.91 8.91
CA VAL A 11 9.20 0.82 9.67
C VAL A 11 9.17 -0.50 10.44
N PHE A 12 9.31 -0.44 11.75
CA PHE A 12 9.21 -1.62 12.61
C PHE A 12 7.76 -2.02 12.83
N THR A 13 7.47 -3.31 12.66
CA THR A 13 6.12 -3.84 12.87
C THR A 13 5.74 -3.88 14.33
N GLY A 14 4.48 -3.58 14.64
CA GLY A 14 3.89 -3.80 15.95
C GLY A 14 3.77 -5.28 16.35
N SER A 15 3.33 -5.52 17.58
CA SER A 15 3.10 -6.86 18.11
C SER A 15 2.05 -7.61 17.27
N GLY A 16 2.48 -8.61 16.50
CA GLY A 16 1.62 -9.42 15.62
C GLY A 16 1.91 -9.27 14.12
N GLY A 17 2.73 -8.29 13.73
CA GLY A 17 3.12 -8.10 12.33
C GLY A 17 2.00 -7.58 11.44
N VAL A 18 2.30 -7.45 10.14
CA VAL A 18 1.36 -6.98 9.12
C VAL A 18 0.93 -8.11 8.20
N LEU A 19 -0.36 -8.17 7.88
CA LEU A 19 -0.89 -9.20 6.99
C LEU A 19 -0.64 -8.83 5.52
N THR A 20 -0.01 -9.74 4.79
CA THR A 20 0.27 -9.64 3.36
C THR A 20 -0.36 -10.79 2.59
N ALA A 21 -0.77 -10.53 1.35
CA ALA A 21 -1.43 -11.53 0.51
C ALA A 21 -0.50 -12.70 0.15
N GLU A 22 0.78 -12.39 -0.05
CA GLU A 22 1.76 -13.34 -0.59
C GLU A 22 2.50 -14.16 0.48
N ALA A 23 2.76 -13.55 1.63
CA ALA A 23 3.65 -14.11 2.66
C ALA A 23 2.97 -14.26 4.04
N GLY A 24 1.67 -13.97 4.14
CA GLY A 24 0.97 -13.94 5.41
C GLY A 24 1.46 -12.81 6.30
N SER A 25 1.65 -13.09 7.60
CA SER A 25 2.11 -12.09 8.56
C SER A 25 3.61 -11.84 8.47
N LEU A 26 4.00 -10.60 8.17
CA LEU A 26 5.40 -10.16 8.21
C LEU A 26 5.69 -9.42 9.51
N THR A 27 6.84 -9.71 10.14
CA THR A 27 7.30 -9.09 11.39
C THR A 27 8.74 -8.63 11.26
N GLY A 28 9.10 -7.51 11.89
CA GLY A 28 10.46 -6.95 11.93
C GLY A 28 10.55 -5.56 11.30
N GLU A 29 11.68 -5.23 10.70
CA GLU A 29 11.89 -3.99 9.96
C GLU A 29 11.40 -4.13 8.51
N LEU A 30 10.46 -3.29 8.11
CA LEU A 30 9.86 -3.28 6.79
C LEU A 30 10.02 -1.91 6.11
N THR A 31 10.09 -1.94 4.80
CA THR A 31 9.90 -0.80 3.92
C THR A 31 8.47 -0.81 3.42
N VAL A 32 7.76 0.31 3.60
CA VAL A 32 6.39 0.51 3.11
C VAL A 32 6.43 1.34 1.84
N ARG A 33 5.81 0.84 0.77
CA ARG A 33 5.66 1.56 -0.49
C ARG A 33 4.20 1.70 -0.85
N THR A 34 3.81 2.92 -1.20
CA THR A 34 2.51 3.20 -1.83
C THR A 34 2.75 3.74 -3.22
N THR A 35 2.18 3.06 -4.22
CA THR A 35 2.13 3.52 -5.60
C THR A 35 0.70 3.91 -5.93
N TRP A 36 0.50 5.17 -6.29
CA TRP A 36 -0.77 5.70 -6.75
C TRP A 36 -0.78 5.82 -8.27
N ASP A 37 -1.76 5.18 -8.89
CA ASP A 37 -2.01 5.20 -10.32
C ASP A 37 -3.51 4.97 -10.58
N ALA A 38 -4.04 5.57 -11.65
CA ALA A 38 -5.43 5.37 -12.08
C ALA A 38 -6.50 5.53 -10.97
N GLY A 39 -6.27 6.44 -10.01
CA GLY A 39 -7.19 6.65 -8.89
C GLY A 39 -7.17 5.56 -7.82
N GLN A 40 -6.12 4.74 -7.78
CA GLN A 40 -5.96 3.62 -6.87
C GLN A 40 -4.61 3.71 -6.14
N ALA A 41 -4.59 3.44 -4.85
CA ALA A 41 -3.37 3.36 -4.05
C ALA A 41 -3.00 1.88 -3.77
N HIS A 42 -1.91 1.44 -4.36
CA HIS A 42 -1.33 0.11 -4.19
C HIS A 42 -0.31 0.16 -3.06
N VAL A 43 -0.55 -0.58 -1.99
CA VAL A 43 0.28 -0.61 -0.79
C VAL A 43 0.99 -1.96 -0.74
N ALA A 44 2.32 -1.92 -0.73
CA ALA A 44 3.16 -3.08 -0.61
C ALA A 44 4.21 -2.87 0.48
N VAL A 45 4.62 -3.98 1.08
CA VAL A 45 5.67 -4.00 2.11
C VAL A 45 6.76 -4.97 1.69
N GLN A 46 7.97 -4.68 2.16
CA GLN A 46 9.14 -5.48 1.87
C GLN A 46 10.02 -5.50 3.11
N TYR A 47 10.69 -6.62 3.39
CA TYR A 47 11.75 -6.63 4.39
C TYR A 47 12.87 -5.67 4.01
N ALA A 48 13.41 -4.92 4.97
CA ALA A 48 14.53 -4.00 4.71
C ALA A 48 15.65 -4.71 3.93
N GLY A 49 15.98 -4.21 2.73
CA GLY A 49 17.02 -4.76 1.85
C GLY A 49 16.63 -6.01 1.05
N ALA A 50 15.43 -6.57 1.21
CA ALA A 50 14.96 -7.67 0.37
C ALA A 50 14.62 -7.18 -1.04
N SER A 51 14.49 -8.12 -2.00
CA SER A 51 14.11 -7.79 -3.38
C SER A 51 12.60 -7.96 -3.64
N LYS A 52 11.92 -8.76 -2.82
CA LYS A 52 10.49 -9.09 -2.99
C LYS A 52 9.60 -8.09 -2.26
N TRP A 53 8.59 -7.57 -2.95
CA TRP A 53 7.50 -6.79 -2.37
C TRP A 53 6.29 -7.70 -2.17
N CYS A 54 5.62 -7.59 -1.03
CA CYS A 54 4.41 -8.32 -0.69
C CYS A 54 3.26 -7.32 -0.56
N THR A 55 2.16 -7.58 -1.26
CA THR A 55 0.97 -6.71 -1.20
C THR A 55 0.33 -6.79 0.17
N LEU A 56 0.03 -5.63 0.74
CA LEU A 56 -0.63 -5.54 2.03
C LEU A 56 -2.12 -5.90 1.84
N VAL A 57 -2.64 -6.85 2.63
CA VAL A 57 -4.04 -7.29 2.50
C VAL A 57 -4.97 -6.11 2.74
N GLY A 58 -5.95 -5.90 1.85
CA GLY A 58 -6.81 -4.70 1.84
C GLY A 58 -6.42 -3.65 0.79
N SER A 59 -5.31 -3.88 0.07
CA SER A 59 -4.93 -3.13 -1.14
C SER A 59 -5.39 -3.84 -2.42
N PRO A 60 -5.72 -3.13 -3.52
CA PRO A 60 -5.67 -1.67 -3.72
C PRO A 60 -6.76 -0.89 -2.98
N VAL A 61 -6.44 0.35 -2.66
CA VAL A 61 -7.32 1.28 -1.94
C VAL A 61 -7.86 2.35 -2.90
N PRO A 62 -9.19 2.58 -2.97
CA PRO A 62 -9.76 3.63 -3.81
C PRO A 62 -9.31 5.03 -3.38
N CYS A 63 -8.68 5.77 -4.28
CA CYS A 63 -8.03 7.03 -3.93
C CYS A 63 -8.11 8.02 -5.10
N PRO A 64 -9.14 8.88 -5.16
CA PRO A 64 -9.38 9.72 -6.33
C PRO A 64 -8.32 10.81 -6.53
N SER A 65 -7.53 11.15 -5.50
CA SER A 65 -6.47 12.15 -5.58
C SER A 65 -5.10 11.66 -5.10
N SER A 66 -4.04 12.29 -5.65
CA SER A 66 -2.65 12.07 -5.21
C SER A 66 -2.43 12.55 -3.77
N GLU A 67 -3.16 13.56 -3.30
CA GLU A 67 -3.03 14.04 -1.91
C GLU A 67 -3.56 13.01 -0.92
N GLU A 68 -4.72 12.41 -1.21
CA GLU A 68 -5.25 11.30 -0.41
C GLU A 68 -4.32 10.09 -0.43
N ALA A 69 -3.59 9.86 -1.53
CA ALA A 69 -2.66 8.74 -1.62
C ALA A 69 -1.45 8.92 -0.66
N HIS A 70 -1.05 10.17 -0.41
CA HIS A 70 -0.07 10.46 0.62
C HIS A 70 -0.64 10.16 2.02
N SER A 71 -1.91 10.49 2.30
CA SER A 71 -2.57 10.07 3.53
C SER A 71 -2.67 8.54 3.65
N VAL A 72 -2.92 7.82 2.56
CA VAL A 72 -2.88 6.35 2.52
C VAL A 72 -1.50 5.82 2.90
N GLN A 73 -0.41 6.42 2.37
CA GLN A 73 0.96 6.06 2.77
C GLN A 73 1.17 6.25 4.28
N GLN A 74 0.76 7.38 4.85
CA GLN A 74 0.90 7.62 6.29
C GLN A 74 0.08 6.61 7.11
N CYS A 75 -1.17 6.33 6.72
CA CYS A 75 -1.97 5.30 7.37
C CYS A 75 -1.36 3.90 7.25
N ALA A 76 -0.75 3.57 6.11
CA ALA A 76 -0.08 2.28 5.92
C ALA A 76 1.14 2.14 6.84
N VAL A 77 1.96 3.18 6.95
CA VAL A 77 3.10 3.22 7.88
C VAL A 77 2.63 3.03 9.33
N GLU A 78 1.59 3.75 9.74
CA GLU A 78 1.04 3.65 11.10
C GLU A 78 0.39 2.28 11.36
N ALA A 79 -0.30 1.71 10.36
CA ALA A 79 -0.86 0.36 10.45
C ALA A 79 0.24 -0.69 10.65
N VAL A 80 1.34 -0.60 9.92
CA VAL A 80 2.50 -1.49 10.12
C VAL A 80 3.04 -1.35 11.55
N ARG A 81 3.15 -0.13 12.08
CA ARG A 81 3.70 0.13 13.42
C ARG A 81 2.82 -0.34 14.56
N THR A 82 1.50 -0.22 14.41
CA THR A 82 0.58 -0.29 15.56
C THR A 82 -0.40 -1.45 15.50
N ARG A 83 -0.70 -1.97 14.30
CA ARG A 83 -1.70 -3.03 14.14
C ARG A 83 -1.04 -4.40 14.06
N GLY A 84 -1.76 -5.38 14.60
CA GLY A 84 -1.52 -6.80 14.32
C GLY A 84 -2.00 -7.19 12.91
N PRO A 85 -2.11 -8.49 12.61
CA PRO A 85 -2.32 -9.00 11.25
C PRO A 85 -3.79 -8.90 10.83
N VAL A 86 -4.30 -7.68 10.71
CA VAL A 86 -5.63 -7.36 10.21
C VAL A 86 -5.53 -6.78 8.80
N PRO A 87 -6.56 -6.96 7.94
CA PRO A 87 -6.65 -6.26 6.67
C PRO A 87 -6.51 -4.75 6.87
N PHE A 88 -5.70 -4.12 6.02
CA PHE A 88 -5.56 -2.68 5.98
C PHE A 88 -6.83 -2.05 5.45
N ALA A 89 -7.36 -1.15 6.26
CA ALA A 89 -8.47 -0.28 5.92
C ALA A 89 -8.06 1.10 6.40
N PRO A 90 -7.60 2.01 5.50
CA PRO A 90 -7.51 3.41 5.84
C PRO A 90 -8.92 3.94 6.18
N TRP A 91 -8.96 4.95 7.07
CA TRP A 91 -10.15 5.66 7.55
C TRP A 91 -11.13 6.01 6.41
N PRO A 92 -12.45 6.18 6.67
CA PRO A 92 -13.49 5.81 5.72
C PRO A 92 -13.30 6.48 4.36
N LEU A 93 -12.73 5.72 3.44
CA LEU A 93 -12.85 6.00 2.03
C LEU A 93 -14.24 5.49 1.68
N THR A 94 -15.13 6.40 1.29
CA THR A 94 -16.35 5.98 0.59
C THR A 94 -15.92 4.99 -0.48
N PRO A 95 -16.44 3.73 -0.48
CA PRO A 95 -16.11 2.79 -1.54
C PRO A 95 -16.50 3.49 -2.84
N ALA A 96 -15.51 3.74 -3.69
CA ALA A 96 -15.75 4.32 -5.00
C ALA A 96 -16.63 3.30 -5.74
N VAL A 97 -17.95 3.54 -5.71
CA VAL A 97 -18.91 2.85 -6.55
C VAL A 97 -18.33 2.92 -7.95
N HIS A 98 -17.97 1.77 -8.52
CA HIS A 98 -17.36 1.69 -9.84
C HIS A 98 -18.30 2.34 -10.86
N ARG A 99 -18.02 3.61 -11.19
CA ARG A 99 -18.59 4.28 -12.35
C ARG A 99 -17.50 4.33 -13.43
N GLY A 100 -17.38 3.20 -14.14
CA GLY A 100 -17.04 3.07 -15.56
C GLY A 100 -15.74 3.68 -16.10
N LYS A 101 -14.94 2.80 -16.75
CA LYS A 101 -13.89 3.03 -17.76
C LYS A 101 -12.61 3.74 -17.28
N ASP A 102 -11.47 3.04 -17.30
CA ASP A 102 -10.62 2.98 -18.49
C ASP A 102 -9.56 1.87 -18.36
N GLU A 103 -9.06 1.43 -19.50
CA GLU A 103 -8.32 0.20 -19.78
C GLU A 103 -6.80 0.43 -19.75
N VAL A 104 -6.05 -0.60 -19.33
CA VAL A 104 -4.57 -0.79 -19.26
C VAL A 104 -3.86 -0.53 -20.62
N PRO A 105 -2.51 -0.25 -20.75
CA PRO A 105 -1.42 -1.10 -20.23
C PRO A 105 -0.06 -0.44 -19.90
N ALA A 106 0.87 -1.33 -19.51
CA ALA A 106 2.20 -1.15 -18.95
C ALA A 106 3.33 -0.75 -19.94
N HIS A 107 4.51 -0.46 -19.36
CA HIS A 107 5.88 -0.34 -19.93
C HIS A 107 6.26 0.97 -20.65
N ALA A 108 7.33 1.62 -20.17
CA ALA A 108 8.64 1.61 -20.85
C ALA A 108 9.66 2.51 -20.11
N ALA A 109 10.73 1.88 -19.62
CA ALA A 109 12.03 2.54 -19.46
C ALA A 109 12.73 2.47 -20.82
N GLY A 110 13.28 3.60 -21.25
CA GLY A 110 14.13 3.78 -22.43
C GLY A 110 15.02 4.98 -22.19
#